data_AF-A0A517PCC0-F1
#
_entry.id   AF-A0A517PCC0-F1
#
_cell.length_a   1.000
_cell.length_b   1.000
_cell.length_c   1.000
_cell.angle_alpha   90.00
_cell.angle_beta   90.00
_cell.angle_gamma   90.00
#
_symmetry.space_group_name_H-M   'P 1'
#
loop_
_entity.id
_entity.type
_entity.pdbx_description
1 polymer ?
#
loop_
_entity_poly.entity_id
_entity_poly.type
_entity_poly.pdbx_seq_one_letter_code
_entity_poly.pdbx_strand_id
1 'polypeptide(L)'
;MIVNPFSRIAALLALGGTVLFAAPAPAADPDSPQVKAAIEKGVEYLARSKQSGAGDGRHILAALGMAKGGADKNHPVIVSALAAIDKRTADGKYRPERDHLYTAGLELMLLEAAGDPATNAARMRPILGYVLAQQQNYGGWYYPTQAAANPGNYYGDTSITQYAVLGLWTAERAGLDLETRVWNSLAQWQVATKRKGGTFAYHPRRDGTGEIKDTMTAAGACNTLLSARYLHGVAALDAQRAEAEAADRAARDAKNALMKKYAALDRRVDSEAAEKERQQQAGGPVVPLSTLVGTADDAIDALARGMQFTKGPHRLYLMYTVERLGALSGRRLFGDVDWYEQGSELLLRTQKGDGSWDGEGQGEVGTAFAVMFLSRATAKALGERSLYGGGMLKGGRGLPDDLTQARFTGDEITFDRPTGELSDLLSQLEDPRAANVPAAREAVLETVRLGDREALIGQTARLRRLVDDPRPEVRAVVAWALARGGGAEDVEAIFQMLAEDPDAGVVQEAHNALCVLARLPRGPAIPLAMLPEREAALRRLDDRDLPATYVTNRRLRILPGGPFEGLPAGLSDEERAKAFHDWRAVATAAWADWRDAVRPYEQRDLVPAPKRP
;
A
#
# COMPACT_ATOMS: atom_id res chain seq x y z
N MET A 1 38.51 27.59 -57.55
CA MET A 1 38.95 26.19 -57.71
C MET A 1 38.74 25.54 -56.35
N ILE A 2 37.72 24.72 -56.11
CA ILE A 2 37.35 23.45 -56.77
C ILE A 2 38.43 22.39 -56.58
N VAL A 3 38.14 21.43 -55.70
CA VAL A 3 38.61 20.03 -55.75
C VAL A 3 37.39 19.15 -55.41
N ASN A 4 37.27 17.99 -56.06
CA ASN A 4 36.03 17.19 -56.12
C ASN A 4 35.94 16.13 -54.99
N PRO A 5 34.73 15.69 -54.53
CA PRO A 5 34.61 14.87 -53.32
C PRO A 5 34.38 13.36 -53.58
N PHE A 6 35.38 12.50 -53.36
CA PHE A 6 35.23 11.04 -53.38
C PHE A 6 36.16 10.29 -52.40
N SER A 7 35.81 10.26 -51.10
CA SER A 7 36.55 9.50 -50.06
C SER A 7 35.67 8.98 -48.90
N ARG A 8 34.58 8.24 -49.16
CA ARG A 8 33.73 7.62 -48.10
C ARG A 8 33.09 6.25 -48.44
N ILE A 9 33.84 5.30 -49.00
CA ILE A 9 33.40 3.87 -49.08
C ILE A 9 34.60 2.93 -48.80
N ALA A 10 34.86 2.58 -47.53
CA ALA A 10 35.76 1.47 -47.14
C ALA A 10 35.76 1.19 -45.61
N ALA A 11 34.61 0.90 -44.98
CA ALA A 11 34.55 0.47 -43.56
C ALA A 11 33.20 -0.18 -43.17
N LEU A 12 32.74 -1.19 -43.94
CA LEU A 12 31.49 -1.91 -43.65
C LEU A 12 31.72 -3.42 -43.81
N LEU A 13 32.08 -4.10 -42.70
CA LEU A 13 32.00 -5.56 -42.42
C LEU A 13 33.01 -5.96 -41.33
N ALA A 14 32.74 -5.66 -40.04
CA ALA A 14 33.33 -6.36 -38.87
C ALA A 14 32.85 -5.76 -37.52
N LEU A 15 31.55 -5.84 -37.20
CA LEU A 15 31.06 -5.68 -35.82
C LEU A 15 29.65 -6.27 -35.71
N GLY A 16 29.58 -7.59 -35.56
CA GLY A 16 28.35 -8.30 -35.27
C GLY A 16 27.92 -8.02 -33.84
N GLY A 17 27.18 -6.92 -33.64
CA GLY A 17 26.67 -6.54 -32.33
C GLY A 17 25.72 -7.61 -31.80
N THR A 18 26.09 -8.25 -30.69
CA THR A 18 25.18 -9.05 -29.89
C THR A 18 24.05 -8.14 -29.41
N VAL A 19 22.88 -8.26 -30.03
CA VAL A 19 21.64 -7.68 -29.49
C VAL A 19 21.30 -8.46 -28.23
N LEU A 20 21.89 -8.02 -27.11
CA LEU A 20 21.40 -8.31 -25.79
C LEU A 20 19.97 -7.75 -25.73
N PHE A 21 18.99 -8.63 -25.90
CA PHE A 21 17.64 -8.37 -25.41
C PHE A 21 17.77 -8.15 -23.91
N ALA A 22 17.87 -6.89 -23.50
CA ALA A 22 17.64 -6.51 -22.12
C ALA A 22 16.24 -7.02 -21.77
N ALA A 23 16.17 -8.00 -20.86
CA ALA A 23 14.92 -8.31 -20.22
C ALA A 23 14.36 -7.00 -19.62
N PRO A 24 13.05 -6.75 -19.67
CA PRO A 24 12.49 -5.62 -18.96
C PRO A 24 12.97 -5.67 -17.51
N ALA A 25 13.49 -4.56 -17.01
CA ALA A 25 13.92 -4.49 -15.63
C ALA A 25 12.75 -4.91 -14.72
N PRO A 26 13.01 -5.62 -13.60
CA PRO A 26 11.95 -5.82 -12.62
C PRO A 26 11.45 -4.45 -12.20
N ALA A 27 10.13 -4.23 -12.31
CA ALA A 27 9.50 -2.95 -12.01
C ALA A 27 9.97 -2.46 -10.64
N ALA A 28 10.39 -1.19 -10.57
CA ALA A 28 11.14 -0.68 -9.44
C ALA A 28 10.41 -0.91 -8.11
N ASP A 29 10.99 -1.76 -7.27
CA ASP A 29 10.40 -2.18 -6.00
C ASP A 29 10.70 -1.12 -4.92
N PRO A 30 9.70 -0.59 -4.18
CA PRO A 30 9.92 0.32 -3.06
C PRO A 30 10.81 -0.28 -1.96
N ASP A 31 10.88 -1.60 -1.85
CA ASP A 31 11.74 -2.31 -0.91
C ASP A 31 13.13 -2.65 -1.48
N SER A 32 13.44 -2.26 -2.73
CA SER A 32 14.75 -2.50 -3.34
C SER A 32 15.89 -1.74 -2.63
N PRO A 33 17.12 -2.32 -2.58
CA PRO A 33 18.29 -1.66 -1.99
C PRO A 33 18.61 -0.29 -2.62
N GLN A 34 18.36 -0.13 -3.92
CA GLN A 34 18.58 1.11 -4.66
C GLN A 34 17.62 2.22 -4.20
N VAL A 35 16.33 1.91 -4.04
CA VAL A 35 15.33 2.86 -3.54
C VAL A 35 15.58 3.21 -2.07
N LYS A 36 15.90 2.23 -1.23
CA LYS A 36 16.25 2.44 0.18
C LYS A 36 17.47 3.34 0.35
N ALA A 37 18.58 3.05 -0.33
CA ALA A 37 19.79 3.88 -0.31
C ALA A 37 19.57 5.30 -0.88
N ALA A 38 18.58 5.50 -1.76
CA ALA A 38 18.20 6.82 -2.24
C ALA A 38 17.35 7.59 -1.20
N ILE A 39 16.40 6.91 -0.54
CA ILE A 39 15.61 7.45 0.58
C ILE A 39 16.55 7.90 1.71
N GLU A 40 17.46 7.02 2.15
CA GLU A 40 18.43 7.28 3.22
C GLU A 40 19.26 8.55 2.95
N LYS A 41 19.85 8.69 1.76
CA LYS A 41 20.57 9.90 1.36
C LYS A 41 19.70 11.15 1.33
N GLY A 42 18.44 11.03 0.91
CA GLY A 42 17.47 12.13 0.96
C GLY A 42 17.16 12.57 2.39
N VAL A 43 17.00 11.61 3.31
CA VAL A 43 16.83 11.85 4.75
C VAL A 43 18.08 12.49 5.35
N GLU A 44 19.29 12.01 5.03
CA GLU A 44 20.54 12.66 5.47
C GLU A 44 20.68 14.10 4.94
N TYR A 45 20.23 14.38 3.72
CA TYR A 45 20.24 15.75 3.19
C TYR A 45 19.33 16.65 4.01
N LEU A 46 18.08 16.24 4.26
CA LEU A 46 17.11 16.98 5.06
C LEU A 46 17.58 17.18 6.52
N ALA A 47 18.35 16.23 7.06
CA ALA A 47 18.96 16.32 8.39
C ALA A 47 20.08 17.38 8.48
N ARG A 48 20.78 17.64 7.36
CA ARG A 48 21.96 18.53 7.28
C ARG A 48 21.67 19.91 6.67
N SER A 49 20.52 20.08 6.01
CA SER A 49 20.19 21.29 5.28
C SER A 49 19.85 22.47 6.20
N LYS A 50 20.11 23.71 5.73
CA LYS A 50 19.87 24.93 6.51
C LYS A 50 18.42 25.39 6.39
N GLN A 51 17.54 24.65 7.05
CA GLN A 51 16.11 24.95 7.19
C GLN A 51 15.91 26.43 7.59
N SER A 52 14.94 27.10 6.99
CA SER A 52 14.72 28.55 7.15
C SER A 52 14.07 28.97 8.48
N GLY A 53 14.67 28.53 9.59
CA GLY A 53 14.23 28.79 10.96
C GLY A 53 13.25 27.75 11.48
N ALA A 54 13.28 27.51 12.80
CA ALA A 54 12.37 26.57 13.45
C ALA A 54 10.94 27.14 13.49
N GLY A 55 10.10 26.69 12.54
CA GLY A 55 8.69 27.08 12.41
C GLY A 55 8.18 27.14 10.96
N ASP A 56 9.08 27.44 10.02
CA ASP A 56 8.74 27.54 8.58
C ASP A 56 8.06 26.26 8.09
N GLY A 57 7.03 26.39 7.24
CA GLY A 57 6.39 25.25 6.57
C GLY A 57 7.37 24.36 5.80
N ARG A 58 8.54 24.88 5.38
CA ARG A 58 9.66 24.09 4.85
C ARG A 58 10.28 23.16 5.89
N HIS A 59 10.51 23.64 7.10
CA HIS A 59 11.05 22.85 8.22
C HIS A 59 10.06 21.75 8.64
N ILE A 60 8.76 22.06 8.65
CA ILE A 60 7.69 21.06 8.87
C ILE A 60 7.68 20.02 7.73
N LEU A 61 7.73 20.44 6.46
CA LEU A 61 7.76 19.53 5.31
C LEU A 61 9.03 18.66 5.29
N ALA A 62 10.18 19.20 5.68
CA ALA A 62 11.42 18.45 5.80
C ALA A 62 11.32 17.39 6.92
N ALA A 63 10.84 17.77 8.11
CA ALA A 63 10.57 16.83 9.20
C ALA A 63 9.57 15.74 8.81
N LEU A 64 8.51 16.08 8.08
CA LEU A 64 7.54 15.12 7.55
C LEU A 64 8.17 14.17 6.52
N GLY A 65 9.00 14.70 5.61
CA GLY A 65 9.77 13.92 4.65
C GLY A 65 10.74 12.95 5.34
N MET A 66 11.43 13.39 6.40
CA MET A 66 12.28 12.54 7.23
C MET A 66 11.48 11.44 7.93
N ALA A 67 10.37 11.78 8.59
CA ALA A 67 9.54 10.82 9.31
C ALA A 67 8.94 9.74 8.38
N LYS A 68 8.32 10.16 7.26
CA LYS A 68 7.79 9.23 6.23
C LYS A 68 8.92 8.54 5.43
N GLY A 69 10.16 9.01 5.54
CA GLY A 69 11.38 8.36 5.03
C GLY A 69 11.98 7.32 5.98
N GLY A 70 11.48 7.19 7.21
CA GLY A 70 11.98 6.22 8.20
C GLY A 70 13.03 6.75 9.18
N ALA A 71 13.22 8.08 9.28
CA ALA A 71 14.05 8.66 10.33
C ALA A 71 13.44 8.44 11.73
N ASP A 72 14.29 8.31 12.75
CA ASP A 72 13.85 8.29 14.15
C ASP A 72 13.04 9.55 14.48
N LYS A 73 11.84 9.39 15.05
CA LYS A 73 10.97 10.48 15.52
C LYS A 73 11.66 11.41 16.53
N ASN A 74 12.67 10.92 17.24
CA ASN A 74 13.48 11.68 18.20
C ASN A 74 14.59 12.51 17.52
N HIS A 75 14.76 12.43 16.19
CA HIS A 75 15.78 13.19 15.47
C HIS A 75 15.58 14.71 15.68
N PRO A 76 16.65 15.51 15.95
CA PRO A 76 16.51 16.91 16.36
C PRO A 76 15.68 17.80 15.42
N VAL A 77 15.72 17.56 14.11
CA VAL A 77 14.87 18.29 13.12
C VAL A 77 13.38 18.02 13.36
N ILE A 78 13.00 16.76 13.60
CA ILE A 78 11.62 16.34 13.82
C ILE A 78 11.13 16.84 15.19
N VAL A 79 11.93 16.67 16.25
CA VAL A 79 11.61 17.19 17.59
C VAL A 79 11.47 18.71 17.57
N SER A 80 12.35 19.43 16.87
CA SER A 80 12.26 20.89 16.72
C SER A 80 11.05 21.34 15.90
N ALA A 81 10.60 20.54 14.92
CA ALA A 81 9.37 20.81 14.17
C ALA A 81 8.12 20.60 15.06
N LEU A 82 8.04 19.47 15.77
CA LEU A 82 6.96 19.18 16.72
C LEU A 82 6.86 20.28 17.81
N ALA A 83 7.98 20.71 18.38
CA ALA A 83 8.01 21.80 19.37
C ALA A 83 7.58 23.17 18.79
N ALA A 84 7.75 23.40 17.49
CA ALA A 84 7.24 24.60 16.83
C ALA A 84 5.71 24.57 16.69
N ILE A 85 5.12 23.39 16.43
CA ILE A 85 3.66 23.17 16.45
C ILE A 85 3.12 23.49 17.85
N ASP A 86 3.69 22.87 18.89
CA ASP A 86 3.22 23.03 20.27
C ASP A 86 3.24 24.51 20.71
N LYS A 87 4.32 25.23 20.38
CA LYS A 87 4.47 26.67 20.61
C LYS A 87 3.39 27.49 19.88
N ARG A 88 3.01 27.09 18.66
CA ARG A 88 1.98 27.75 17.84
C ARG A 88 0.54 27.46 18.31
N THR A 89 0.34 26.37 19.06
CA THR A 89 -0.94 25.99 19.67
C THR A 89 -1.06 26.35 21.17
N ALA A 90 -0.02 26.91 21.78
CA ALA A 90 0.13 27.02 23.24
C ALA A 90 -0.97 27.80 23.99
N ASP A 91 -1.64 28.76 23.35
CA ASP A 91 -2.79 29.49 23.94
C ASP A 91 -4.16 28.92 23.53
N GLY A 92 -4.17 27.70 22.99
CA GLY A 92 -5.35 27.03 22.44
C GLY A 92 -5.83 27.59 21.09
N LYS A 93 -5.17 28.60 20.51
CA LYS A 93 -5.59 29.26 19.26
C LYS A 93 -4.51 29.13 18.19
N TYR A 94 -4.66 28.14 17.32
CA TYR A 94 -3.74 27.97 16.20
C TYR A 94 -3.70 29.22 15.30
N ARG A 95 -2.50 29.69 14.97
CA ARG A 95 -2.22 30.80 14.06
C ARG A 95 -1.11 30.37 13.12
N PRO A 96 -1.40 30.03 11.85
CA PRO A 96 -0.37 29.60 10.91
C PRO A 96 0.57 30.76 10.55
N GLU A 97 1.72 30.40 10.01
CA GLU A 97 2.59 31.34 9.30
C GLU A 97 2.03 31.71 7.91
N ARG A 98 2.79 32.46 7.12
CA ARG A 98 2.36 33.14 5.89
C ARG A 98 1.63 32.24 4.87
N ASP A 99 1.97 30.95 4.83
CA ASP A 99 1.43 30.00 3.85
C ASP A 99 0.17 29.25 4.40
N HIS A 100 -0.37 29.70 5.54
CA HIS A 100 -1.71 29.40 6.05
C HIS A 100 -2.07 27.90 6.14
N LEU A 101 -2.89 27.43 5.19
CA LEU A 101 -3.47 26.09 5.18
C LEU A 101 -2.50 25.03 4.65
N TYR A 102 -1.47 25.43 3.88
CA TYR A 102 -0.34 24.57 3.55
C TYR A 102 0.36 24.12 4.85
N THR A 103 0.69 25.07 5.71
CA THR A 103 1.31 24.81 7.02
C THR A 103 0.38 24.01 7.93
N ALA A 104 -0.91 24.38 8.03
CA ALA A 104 -1.87 23.67 8.88
C ALA A 104 -2.04 22.19 8.48
N GLY A 105 -2.12 21.89 7.17
CA GLY A 105 -2.19 20.52 6.67
C GLY A 105 -0.91 19.73 6.97
N LEU A 106 0.26 20.33 6.71
CA LEU A 106 1.57 19.71 6.98
C LEU A 106 1.79 19.41 8.47
N GLU A 107 1.33 20.28 9.37
CA GLU A 107 1.50 20.10 10.82
C GLU A 107 0.57 19.01 11.37
N LEU A 108 -0.66 18.90 10.87
CA LEU A 108 -1.52 17.74 11.13
C LEU A 108 -0.85 16.44 10.64
N MET A 109 -0.33 16.41 9.41
CA MET A 109 0.40 15.26 8.86
C MET A 109 1.66 14.90 9.67
N LEU A 110 2.40 15.87 10.20
CA LEU A 110 3.59 15.62 11.01
C LEU A 110 3.25 15.12 12.42
N LEU A 111 2.16 15.59 13.03
CA LEU A 111 1.65 15.05 14.28
C LEU A 111 1.33 13.55 14.12
N GLU A 112 0.61 13.15 13.07
CA GLU A 112 0.37 11.71 12.80
C GLU A 112 1.65 10.93 12.49
N ALA A 113 2.59 11.52 11.74
CA ALA A 113 3.79 10.82 11.30
C ALA A 113 4.85 10.59 12.39
N ALA A 114 4.95 11.50 13.37
CA ALA A 114 6.05 11.49 14.35
C ALA A 114 5.65 11.93 15.78
N GLY A 115 4.44 12.45 15.98
CA GLY A 115 3.91 12.76 17.31
C GLY A 115 3.53 11.49 18.09
N ASP A 116 3.23 11.67 19.37
CA ASP A 116 2.72 10.60 20.22
C ASP A 116 1.20 10.38 19.97
N PRO A 117 0.75 9.17 19.59
CA PRO A 117 -0.66 8.87 19.36
C PRO A 117 -1.58 9.22 20.53
N ALA A 118 -1.13 9.09 21.79
CA ALA A 118 -1.95 9.36 22.97
C ALA A 118 -2.26 10.86 23.16
N THR A 119 -1.39 11.75 22.68
CA THR A 119 -1.57 13.21 22.75
C THR A 119 -1.94 13.86 21.42
N ASN A 120 -1.76 13.18 20.29
CA ASN A 120 -1.98 13.72 18.95
C ASN A 120 -3.38 14.31 18.75
N ALA A 121 -4.46 13.60 19.14
CA ALA A 121 -5.82 14.12 19.03
C ALA A 121 -6.02 15.47 19.77
N ALA A 122 -5.37 15.65 20.93
CA ALA A 122 -5.43 16.91 21.67
C ALA A 122 -4.64 18.04 20.97
N ARG A 123 -3.45 17.73 20.42
CA ARG A 123 -2.57 18.68 19.71
C ARG A 123 -3.14 19.10 18.34
N MET A 124 -3.84 18.19 17.66
CA MET A 124 -4.48 18.42 16.36
C MET A 124 -5.72 19.33 16.45
N ARG A 125 -6.54 19.21 17.51
CA ARG A 125 -7.81 19.97 17.67
C ARG A 125 -7.73 21.48 17.36
N PRO A 126 -6.78 22.28 17.90
CA PRO A 126 -6.70 23.71 17.57
C PRO A 126 -6.35 23.98 16.10
N ILE A 127 -5.55 23.11 15.47
CA ILE A 127 -5.17 23.22 14.05
C ILE A 127 -6.36 22.84 13.16
N LEU A 128 -7.03 21.74 13.48
CA LEU A 128 -8.26 21.29 12.83
C LEU A 128 -9.36 22.36 12.90
N GLY A 129 -9.58 22.95 14.08
CA GLY A 129 -10.56 24.02 14.28
C GLY A 129 -10.29 25.23 13.38
N TYR A 130 -9.03 25.58 13.16
CA TYR A 130 -8.66 26.60 12.17
C TYR A 130 -8.99 26.17 10.73
N VAL A 131 -8.62 24.95 10.33
CA VAL A 131 -8.89 24.42 8.99
C VAL A 131 -10.40 24.42 8.70
N LEU A 132 -11.21 23.90 9.61
CA LEU A 132 -12.68 23.89 9.50
C LEU A 132 -13.25 25.31 9.39
N ALA A 133 -12.77 26.24 10.22
CA ALA A 133 -13.20 27.65 10.19
C ALA A 133 -12.78 28.41 8.91
N GLN A 134 -11.90 27.87 8.07
CA GLN A 134 -11.55 28.45 6.78
C GLN A 134 -12.33 27.83 5.59
N GLN A 135 -13.15 26.78 5.79
CA GLN A 135 -13.94 26.22 4.70
C GLN A 135 -14.96 27.26 4.22
N GLN A 136 -15.01 27.49 2.91
CA GLN A 136 -15.90 28.49 2.33
C GLN A 136 -17.28 27.88 2.02
N ASN A 137 -18.31 28.72 1.88
CA ASN A 137 -19.69 28.30 1.57
C ASN A 137 -19.84 27.50 0.25
N TYR A 138 -18.78 27.40 -0.55
CA TYR A 138 -18.72 26.58 -1.76
C TYR A 138 -18.01 25.23 -1.55
N GLY A 139 -17.62 24.86 -0.32
CA GLY A 139 -17.02 23.55 0.04
C GLY A 139 -15.50 23.44 -0.11
N GLY A 140 -14.89 24.29 -0.93
CA GLY A 140 -13.43 24.41 -1.06
C GLY A 140 -12.81 25.43 -0.09
N TRP A 141 -11.48 25.53 -0.14
CA TRP A 141 -10.66 26.48 0.63
C TRP A 141 -9.93 27.47 -0.28
N TYR A 142 -9.50 28.60 0.28
CA TYR A 142 -8.70 29.64 -0.38
C TYR A 142 -7.88 30.43 0.67
N TYR A 143 -6.98 31.33 0.24
CA TYR A 143 -6.29 32.25 1.16
C TYR A 143 -7.31 33.16 1.90
N PRO A 144 -7.36 33.16 3.25
CA PRO A 144 -8.45 33.83 3.98
C PRO A 144 -8.59 35.33 3.69
N THR A 145 -7.49 36.06 3.63
CA THR A 145 -7.47 37.51 3.35
C THR A 145 -7.95 37.82 1.93
N GLN A 146 -7.57 36.99 0.96
CA GLN A 146 -7.96 37.17 -0.44
C GLN A 146 -9.41 36.74 -0.69
N ALA A 147 -9.89 35.70 -0.01
CA ALA A 147 -11.28 35.26 -0.03
C ALA A 147 -12.21 36.34 0.52
N ALA A 148 -11.86 36.92 1.67
CA ALA A 148 -12.59 38.04 2.26
C ALA A 148 -12.58 39.30 1.38
N ALA A 149 -11.46 39.60 0.72
CA ALA A 149 -11.35 40.76 -0.17
C ALA A 149 -12.06 40.59 -1.54
N ASN A 150 -12.21 39.36 -2.04
CA ASN A 150 -12.71 39.07 -3.39
C ASN A 150 -13.65 37.84 -3.46
N PRO A 151 -14.74 37.78 -2.66
CA PRO A 151 -15.55 36.56 -2.50
C PRO A 151 -16.30 36.10 -3.77
N GLY A 152 -16.36 36.92 -4.82
CA GLY A 152 -16.93 36.56 -6.13
C GLY A 152 -15.91 36.11 -7.19
N ASN A 153 -14.63 36.49 -7.07
CA ASN A 153 -13.63 36.28 -8.15
C ASN A 153 -12.95 34.91 -8.11
N TYR A 154 -12.89 34.27 -6.94
CA TYR A 154 -12.21 32.99 -6.75
C TYR A 154 -13.19 31.98 -6.16
N TYR A 155 -13.30 30.81 -6.80
CA TYR A 155 -14.20 29.73 -6.38
C TYR A 155 -13.39 28.58 -5.79
N GLY A 156 -12.44 28.91 -4.92
CA GLY A 156 -11.51 28.01 -4.27
C GLY A 156 -10.15 27.90 -4.96
N ASP A 157 -9.26 27.14 -4.33
CA ASP A 157 -7.92 26.80 -4.79
C ASP A 157 -7.69 25.30 -4.54
N THR A 158 -7.26 24.59 -5.58
CA THR A 158 -7.21 23.12 -5.58
C THR A 158 -6.07 22.56 -4.73
N SER A 159 -4.93 23.25 -4.59
CA SER A 159 -3.85 22.80 -3.68
C SER A 159 -4.03 23.28 -2.25
N ILE A 160 -4.56 24.49 -2.01
CA ILE A 160 -4.97 24.91 -0.66
C ILE A 160 -6.01 23.92 -0.11
N THR A 161 -7.00 23.57 -0.94
CA THR A 161 -7.98 22.52 -0.63
C THR A 161 -7.28 21.18 -0.41
N GLN A 162 -6.30 20.78 -1.24
CA GLN A 162 -5.55 19.53 -1.02
C GLN A 162 -4.89 19.45 0.36
N TYR A 163 -4.22 20.49 0.83
CA TYR A 163 -3.56 20.46 2.16
C TYR A 163 -4.56 20.54 3.32
N ALA A 164 -5.66 21.30 3.16
CA ALA A 164 -6.77 21.26 4.11
C ALA A 164 -7.35 19.83 4.23
N VAL A 165 -7.61 19.16 3.10
CA VAL A 165 -8.20 17.81 3.04
C VAL A 165 -7.26 16.72 3.53
N LEU A 166 -5.94 16.84 3.30
CA LEU A 166 -4.96 15.96 3.94
C LEU A 166 -4.96 16.16 5.46
N GLY A 167 -5.10 17.40 5.94
CA GLY A 167 -5.29 17.68 7.37
C GLY A 167 -6.55 17.04 7.95
N LEU A 168 -7.69 17.15 7.26
CA LEU A 168 -8.95 16.51 7.66
C LEU A 168 -8.81 14.97 7.71
N TRP A 169 -8.28 14.35 6.66
CA TRP A 169 -8.04 12.91 6.62
C TRP A 169 -7.09 12.45 7.74
N THR A 170 -6.07 13.24 8.04
CA THR A 170 -5.15 12.95 9.13
C THR A 170 -5.82 13.04 10.50
N ALA A 171 -6.71 14.00 10.70
CA ALA A 171 -7.47 14.16 11.93
C ALA A 171 -8.49 13.03 12.15
N GLU A 172 -9.19 12.59 11.10
CA GLU A 172 -10.08 11.42 11.11
C GLU A 172 -9.33 10.17 11.61
N ARG A 173 -8.17 9.87 11.00
CA ARG A 173 -7.29 8.76 11.38
C ARG A 173 -6.74 8.85 12.81
N ALA A 174 -6.73 10.05 13.40
CA ALA A 174 -6.33 10.28 14.79
C ALA A 174 -7.52 10.26 15.78
N GLY A 175 -8.70 9.80 15.35
CA GLY A 175 -9.89 9.71 16.21
C GLY A 175 -10.53 11.06 16.54
N LEU A 176 -10.49 12.01 15.60
CA LEU A 176 -11.24 13.27 15.70
C LEU A 176 -12.47 13.24 14.79
N ASP A 177 -13.65 13.34 15.40
CA ASP A 177 -14.94 13.40 14.71
C ASP A 177 -15.00 14.61 13.76
N LEU A 178 -15.46 14.38 12.54
CA LEU A 178 -15.67 15.42 11.53
C LEU A 178 -17.13 15.43 11.05
N GLU A 179 -17.71 16.62 10.93
CA GLU A 179 -19.09 16.75 10.46
C GLU A 179 -19.21 16.35 8.97
N THR A 180 -20.11 15.42 8.66
CA THR A 180 -20.33 14.88 7.29
C THR A 180 -20.55 15.97 6.23
N ARG A 181 -21.15 17.11 6.59
CA ARG A 181 -21.32 18.27 5.70
C ARG A 181 -20.01 18.88 5.18
N VAL A 182 -18.91 18.77 5.93
CA VAL A 182 -17.57 19.29 5.53
C VAL A 182 -17.08 18.51 4.31
N TRP A 183 -17.15 17.18 4.39
CA TRP A 183 -16.76 16.28 3.31
C TRP A 183 -17.76 16.28 2.15
N ASN A 184 -19.06 16.44 2.42
CA ASN A 184 -20.09 16.51 1.37
C ASN A 184 -20.02 17.81 0.57
N SER A 185 -19.85 18.96 1.22
CA SER A 185 -19.68 20.24 0.50
C SER A 185 -18.39 20.27 -0.31
N LEU A 186 -17.28 19.71 0.21
CA LEU A 186 -16.06 19.44 -0.55
C LEU A 186 -16.33 18.54 -1.76
N ALA A 187 -17.08 17.45 -1.60
CA ALA A 187 -17.41 16.52 -2.68
C ALA A 187 -18.22 17.23 -3.79
N GLN A 188 -19.19 18.06 -3.41
CA GLN A 188 -19.96 18.91 -4.31
C GLN A 188 -19.04 19.90 -5.04
N TRP A 189 -18.07 20.49 -4.34
CA TRP A 189 -17.08 21.41 -4.92
C TRP A 189 -16.20 20.74 -5.98
N GLN A 190 -15.67 19.54 -5.73
CA GLN A 190 -14.86 18.81 -6.72
C GLN A 190 -15.66 18.53 -8.00
N VAL A 191 -16.91 18.05 -7.86
CA VAL A 191 -17.78 17.76 -9.01
C VAL A 191 -18.16 19.04 -9.76
N ALA A 192 -18.40 20.15 -9.06
CA ALA A 192 -18.71 21.46 -9.67
C ALA A 192 -17.49 22.16 -10.31
N THR A 193 -16.26 21.82 -9.90
CA THR A 193 -15.03 22.45 -10.43
C THR A 193 -14.33 21.63 -11.50
N LYS A 194 -14.52 20.29 -11.55
CA LYS A 194 -14.01 19.42 -12.63
C LYS A 194 -14.30 20.04 -14.00
N ARG A 195 -13.27 20.14 -14.84
CA ARG A 195 -13.33 20.71 -16.18
C ARG A 195 -13.55 19.61 -17.24
N LYS A 196 -13.95 20.03 -18.44
CA LYS A 196 -14.19 19.11 -19.57
C LYS A 196 -12.93 18.29 -19.86
N GLY A 197 -13.05 16.97 -19.88
CA GLY A 197 -11.93 16.05 -20.07
C GLY A 197 -11.21 15.65 -18.78
N GLY A 198 -11.80 15.91 -17.61
CA GLY A 198 -11.38 15.38 -16.31
C GLY A 198 -10.35 16.21 -15.54
N THR A 199 -9.88 17.31 -16.13
CA THR A 199 -8.84 18.15 -15.53
C THR A 199 -9.38 19.09 -14.45
N PHE A 200 -8.49 19.55 -13.57
CA PHE A 200 -8.80 20.57 -12.56
C PHE A 200 -7.92 21.81 -12.75
N ALA A 201 -8.51 22.98 -12.44
CA ALA A 201 -7.80 24.26 -12.45
C ALA A 201 -7.10 24.52 -11.09
N TYR A 202 -6.07 25.36 -11.08
CA TYR A 202 -5.42 25.80 -9.84
C TYR A 202 -6.32 26.71 -9.01
N HIS A 203 -6.74 27.84 -9.60
CA HIS A 203 -7.77 28.73 -9.04
C HIS A 203 -9.03 28.63 -9.92
N PRO A 204 -9.92 27.65 -9.70
CA PRO A 204 -11.18 27.55 -10.45
C PRO A 204 -12.04 28.80 -10.25
N ARG A 205 -12.66 29.25 -11.34
CA ARG A 205 -13.64 30.34 -11.38
C ARG A 205 -15.03 29.81 -11.75
N ARG A 206 -16.08 30.54 -11.34
CA ARG A 206 -17.50 30.15 -11.57
C ARG A 206 -17.91 30.18 -13.04
N ASP A 207 -17.20 30.96 -13.86
CA ASP A 207 -17.38 31.10 -15.31
C ASP A 207 -16.77 29.94 -16.13
N GLY A 208 -16.17 28.95 -15.47
CA GLY A 208 -15.47 27.84 -16.12
C GLY A 208 -13.98 28.09 -16.40
N THR A 209 -13.46 29.30 -16.17
CA THR A 209 -12.05 29.65 -16.42
C THR A 209 -11.13 29.24 -15.25
N GLY A 210 -9.81 29.39 -15.46
CA GLY A 210 -8.76 29.01 -14.52
C GLY A 210 -7.62 28.23 -15.20
N GLU A 211 -6.40 28.35 -14.69
CA GLU A 211 -5.21 27.68 -15.24
C GLU A 211 -5.24 26.17 -14.92
N ILE A 212 -5.26 25.32 -15.95
CA ILE A 212 -5.23 23.85 -15.81
C ILE A 212 -3.80 23.36 -15.52
N LYS A 213 -3.63 22.43 -14.58
CA LYS A 213 -2.34 21.78 -14.30
C LYS A 213 -2.51 20.30 -13.93
N ASP A 214 -1.51 19.50 -14.26
CA ASP A 214 -1.44 18.08 -13.87
C ASP A 214 -1.40 17.94 -12.33
N THR A 215 -0.66 18.81 -11.64
CA THR A 215 -0.60 18.86 -10.17
C THR A 215 -1.99 19.05 -9.55
N MET A 216 -2.80 19.92 -10.16
CA MET A 216 -4.15 20.23 -9.69
C MET A 216 -5.13 19.12 -10.07
N THR A 217 -4.95 18.51 -11.25
CA THR A 217 -5.77 17.37 -11.70
C THR A 217 -5.55 16.15 -10.81
N ALA A 218 -4.31 15.83 -10.47
CA ALA A 218 -3.98 14.79 -9.51
C ALA A 218 -4.50 15.11 -8.10
N ALA A 219 -4.43 16.38 -7.67
CA ALA A 219 -4.93 16.81 -6.37
C ALA A 219 -6.47 16.78 -6.26
N GLY A 220 -7.20 17.26 -7.27
CA GLY A 220 -8.66 17.16 -7.36
C GLY A 220 -9.14 15.70 -7.30
N ALA A 221 -8.43 14.80 -8.00
CA ALA A 221 -8.69 13.36 -7.93
C ALA A 221 -8.43 12.77 -6.54
N CYS A 222 -7.31 13.11 -5.89
CA CYS A 222 -7.02 12.70 -4.50
C CYS A 222 -8.12 13.16 -3.53
N ASN A 223 -8.50 14.45 -3.59
CA ASN A 223 -9.55 15.02 -2.76
C ASN A 223 -10.90 14.33 -3.00
N THR A 224 -11.23 14.02 -4.25
CA THR A 224 -12.45 13.30 -4.63
C THR A 224 -12.47 11.89 -4.04
N LEU A 225 -11.36 11.16 -4.08
CA LEU A 225 -11.24 9.82 -3.48
C LEU A 225 -11.27 9.84 -1.95
N LEU A 226 -10.73 10.89 -1.30
CA LEU A 226 -10.84 11.07 0.14
C LEU A 226 -12.27 11.43 0.57
N SER A 227 -12.95 12.32 -0.15
CA SER A 227 -14.41 12.53 0.01
C SER A 227 -15.21 11.25 -0.18
N ALA A 228 -14.90 10.45 -1.19
CA ALA A 228 -15.57 9.17 -1.42
C ALA A 228 -15.34 8.19 -0.25
N ARG A 229 -14.09 8.06 0.21
CA ARG A 229 -13.72 7.22 1.36
C ARG A 229 -14.49 7.61 2.61
N TYR A 230 -14.58 8.91 2.92
CA TYR A 230 -15.28 9.39 4.11
C TYR A 230 -16.80 9.22 4.02
N LEU A 231 -17.41 9.60 2.90
CA LEU A 231 -18.87 9.65 2.75
C LEU A 231 -19.53 8.27 2.54
N HIS A 232 -18.79 7.31 1.97
CA HIS A 232 -19.33 6.00 1.57
C HIS A 232 -18.59 4.80 2.20
N GLY A 233 -17.46 5.02 2.87
CA GLY A 233 -16.66 3.97 3.51
C GLY A 233 -15.79 3.17 2.53
N VAL A 234 -14.69 2.59 3.06
CA VAL A 234 -13.70 1.85 2.26
C VAL A 234 -14.31 0.64 1.56
N ALA A 235 -15.24 -0.06 2.20
CA ALA A 235 -15.88 -1.26 1.65
C ALA A 235 -16.66 -0.95 0.36
N ALA A 236 -17.40 0.16 0.31
CA ALA A 236 -18.11 0.58 -0.88
C ALA A 236 -17.15 0.99 -2.01
N LEU A 237 -16.00 1.59 -1.69
CA LEU A 237 -14.95 1.90 -2.67
C LEU A 237 -14.29 0.63 -3.23
N ASP A 238 -13.91 -0.34 -2.37
CA ASP A 238 -13.39 -1.66 -2.79
C ASP A 238 -14.43 -2.37 -3.70
N ALA A 239 -15.73 -2.33 -3.36
CA ALA A 239 -16.81 -2.93 -4.15
C ALA A 239 -17.07 -2.23 -5.49
N GLN A 240 -17.18 -0.89 -5.50
CA GLN A 240 -17.40 -0.11 -6.72
C GLN A 240 -16.23 -0.28 -7.72
N ARG A 241 -15.00 -0.50 -7.22
CA ARG A 241 -13.83 -0.85 -8.04
C ARG A 241 -13.92 -2.26 -8.59
N ALA A 242 -14.31 -3.25 -7.77
CA ALA A 242 -14.51 -4.61 -8.24
C ALA A 242 -15.60 -4.71 -9.33
N GLU A 243 -16.70 -3.97 -9.18
CA GLU A 243 -17.74 -3.80 -10.21
C GLU A 243 -17.16 -3.12 -11.46
N ALA A 244 -16.47 -1.99 -11.32
CA ALA A 244 -15.90 -1.25 -12.44
C ALA A 244 -14.86 -2.09 -13.21
N GLU A 245 -13.98 -2.82 -12.54
CA GLU A 245 -13.06 -3.76 -13.18
C GLU A 245 -13.77 -4.94 -13.83
N ALA A 246 -14.84 -5.47 -13.22
CA ALA A 246 -15.63 -6.55 -13.81
C ALA A 246 -16.36 -6.06 -15.07
N ALA A 247 -16.90 -4.84 -15.05
CA ALA A 247 -17.48 -4.18 -16.20
C ALA A 247 -16.43 -3.87 -17.27
N ASP A 248 -15.19 -3.50 -16.90
CA ASP A 248 -14.13 -3.21 -17.86
C ASP A 248 -13.52 -4.49 -18.45
N ARG A 249 -13.40 -5.58 -17.67
CA ARG A 249 -13.14 -6.94 -18.17
C ARG A 249 -14.25 -7.37 -19.15
N ALA A 250 -15.51 -7.25 -18.75
CA ALA A 250 -16.66 -7.55 -19.60
C ALA A 250 -16.73 -6.65 -20.84
N ALA A 251 -16.28 -5.39 -20.78
CA ALA A 251 -16.22 -4.47 -21.92
C ALA A 251 -15.06 -4.79 -22.88
N ARG A 252 -13.92 -5.27 -22.36
CA ARG A 252 -12.80 -5.77 -23.17
C ARG A 252 -13.16 -7.09 -23.85
N ASP A 253 -13.78 -8.01 -23.12
CA ASP A 253 -14.34 -9.26 -23.65
C ASP A 253 -15.45 -8.98 -24.67
N ALA A 254 -16.37 -8.06 -24.36
CA ALA A 254 -17.40 -7.62 -25.28
C ALA A 254 -16.79 -6.92 -26.50
N LYS A 255 -15.70 -6.17 -26.39
CA LYS A 255 -14.97 -5.56 -27.52
C LYS A 255 -14.30 -6.61 -28.40
N ASN A 256 -13.70 -7.64 -27.79
CA ASN A 256 -13.16 -8.81 -28.49
C ASN A 256 -14.29 -9.61 -29.19
N ALA A 257 -15.46 -9.71 -28.54
CA ALA A 257 -16.69 -10.27 -29.11
C ALA A 257 -17.44 -9.31 -30.05
N LEU A 258 -17.10 -8.01 -30.10
CA LEU A 258 -17.77 -7.02 -30.96
C LEU A 258 -17.28 -7.11 -32.40
N MET A 259 -16.08 -7.66 -32.60
CA MET A 259 -15.65 -8.30 -33.85
C MET A 259 -16.59 -9.47 -34.29
N LYS A 260 -17.59 -9.81 -33.45
CA LYS A 260 -18.68 -10.78 -33.64
C LYS A 260 -20.08 -10.30 -33.15
N LYS A 261 -20.33 -8.97 -33.09
CA LYS A 261 -21.66 -8.29 -32.95
C LYS A 261 -22.31 -8.17 -31.53
N TYR A 262 -23.19 -7.17 -31.39
CA TYR A 262 -23.93 -6.68 -30.19
C TYR A 262 -25.02 -7.64 -29.64
N ALA A 263 -25.67 -7.51 -28.45
CA ALA A 263 -25.82 -6.46 -27.39
C ALA A 263 -26.03 -7.15 -25.98
N ALA A 264 -26.52 -6.60 -24.84
CA ALA A 264 -27.17 -5.31 -24.45
C ALA A 264 -26.82 -4.86 -22.98
N LEU A 265 -27.80 -4.61 -22.07
CA LEU A 265 -27.65 -4.02 -20.72
C LEU A 265 -28.84 -4.35 -19.78
N ASP A 266 -28.67 -4.43 -18.43
CA ASP A 266 -29.31 -3.54 -17.41
C ASP A 266 -28.72 -3.74 -15.97
N ARG A 267 -29.28 -3.13 -14.91
CA ARG A 267 -28.63 -2.83 -13.59
C ARG A 267 -29.60 -2.79 -12.38
N ARG A 268 -29.08 -2.39 -11.18
CA ARG A 268 -29.75 -1.92 -9.91
C ARG A 268 -30.16 -3.02 -8.89
N VAL A 269 -30.33 -2.75 -7.57
CA VAL A 269 -30.26 -1.52 -6.71
C VAL A 269 -29.75 -1.90 -5.29
N ASP A 270 -29.13 -0.96 -4.55
CA ASP A 270 -28.78 -1.11 -3.12
C ASP A 270 -29.79 -0.43 -2.17
N SER A 271 -29.88 -0.90 -0.92
CA SER A 271 -31.05 -0.64 -0.05
C SER A 271 -31.24 0.81 0.44
N GLU A 272 -32.50 1.28 0.41
CA GLU A 272 -32.86 2.68 0.72
C GLU A 272 -32.74 3.11 2.19
N ALA A 273 -32.49 2.19 3.13
CA ALA A 273 -32.56 2.48 4.57
C ALA A 273 -31.34 3.31 5.03
N ALA A 274 -30.14 2.77 4.81
CA ALA A 274 -28.88 3.45 5.16
C ALA A 274 -28.65 4.75 4.37
N GLU A 275 -29.31 4.88 3.22
CA GLU A 275 -29.28 6.08 2.37
C GLU A 275 -29.96 7.29 3.05
N LYS A 276 -31.09 7.07 3.71
CA LYS A 276 -31.91 8.14 4.32
C LYS A 276 -31.26 8.74 5.56
N GLU A 277 -30.55 7.93 6.36
CA GLU A 277 -29.83 8.40 7.55
C GLU A 277 -28.62 9.28 7.18
N ARG A 278 -27.81 8.86 6.21
CA ARG A 278 -26.70 9.66 5.67
C ARG A 278 -27.16 11.00 5.10
N GLN A 279 -28.30 11.04 4.41
CA GLN A 279 -28.84 12.27 3.82
C GLN A 279 -29.25 13.32 4.87
N GLN A 280 -29.70 12.92 6.05
CA GLN A 280 -30.08 13.87 7.11
C GLN A 280 -28.88 14.57 7.76
N GLN A 281 -27.75 13.87 7.91
CA GLN A 281 -26.53 14.41 8.54
C GLN A 281 -25.68 15.27 7.59
N ALA A 282 -25.85 15.14 6.27
CA ALA A 282 -24.93 15.68 5.26
C ALA A 282 -25.22 17.12 4.80
N GLY A 283 -26.23 17.80 5.36
CA GLY A 283 -26.59 19.19 5.06
C GLY A 283 -27.18 19.42 3.66
N GLY A 284 -27.57 18.35 2.98
CA GLY A 284 -28.02 18.33 1.59
C GLY A 284 -27.80 16.94 0.98
N PRO A 285 -28.13 16.71 -0.30
CA PRO A 285 -27.88 15.43 -0.96
C PRO A 285 -26.39 15.04 -0.86
N VAL A 286 -26.13 13.79 -0.48
CA VAL A 286 -24.78 13.21 -0.51
C VAL A 286 -24.39 12.99 -1.97
N VAL A 287 -23.18 13.39 -2.37
CA VAL A 287 -22.71 13.13 -3.74
C VAL A 287 -22.54 11.61 -3.94
N PRO A 288 -23.21 10.99 -4.94
CA PRO A 288 -23.17 9.55 -5.13
C PRO A 288 -21.76 9.01 -5.37
N LEU A 289 -21.46 7.83 -4.82
CA LEU A 289 -20.14 7.20 -4.92
C LEU A 289 -19.66 7.08 -6.36
N SER A 290 -20.52 6.62 -7.27
CA SER A 290 -20.20 6.50 -8.71
C SER A 290 -19.88 7.84 -9.38
N THR A 291 -20.46 8.95 -8.92
CA THR A 291 -20.11 10.31 -9.39
C THR A 291 -18.74 10.76 -8.90
N LEU A 292 -18.32 10.34 -7.70
CA LEU A 292 -16.99 10.62 -7.15
C LEU A 292 -15.92 9.73 -7.80
N VAL A 293 -16.16 8.41 -7.88
CA VAL A 293 -15.24 7.47 -8.55
C VAL A 293 -15.04 7.86 -10.01
N GLY A 294 -16.12 8.12 -10.77
CA GLY A 294 -16.01 8.59 -12.16
C GLY A 294 -15.31 9.96 -12.30
N THR A 295 -15.38 10.82 -11.28
CA THR A 295 -14.66 12.11 -11.25
C THR A 295 -13.16 11.96 -10.98
N ALA A 296 -12.77 10.96 -10.17
CA ALA A 296 -11.36 10.60 -10.00
C ALA A 296 -10.81 9.86 -11.23
N ASP A 297 -11.59 8.96 -11.83
CA ASP A 297 -11.20 8.20 -13.02
C ASP A 297 -11.06 9.09 -14.26
N ASP A 298 -12.00 10.02 -14.51
CA ASP A 298 -11.87 11.08 -15.53
C ASP A 298 -10.52 11.80 -15.45
N ALA A 299 -10.05 12.07 -14.23
CA ALA A 299 -8.83 12.80 -13.94
C ALA A 299 -7.56 11.92 -14.04
N ILE A 300 -7.63 10.65 -13.65
CA ILE A 300 -6.58 9.65 -13.88
C ILE A 300 -6.36 9.46 -15.38
N ASP A 301 -7.44 9.36 -16.15
CA ASP A 301 -7.43 9.31 -17.61
C ASP A 301 -6.88 10.60 -18.23
N ALA A 302 -7.11 11.76 -17.60
CA ALA A 302 -6.52 13.03 -18.04
C ALA A 302 -5.00 13.06 -17.86
N LEU A 303 -4.50 12.58 -16.72
CA LEU A 303 -3.07 12.45 -16.45
C LEU A 303 -2.41 11.43 -17.39
N ALA A 304 -3.05 10.27 -17.59
CA ALA A 304 -2.57 9.22 -18.49
C ALA A 304 -2.33 9.69 -19.94
N ARG A 305 -3.05 10.74 -20.39
CA ARG A 305 -2.92 11.32 -21.74
C ARG A 305 -1.78 12.32 -21.91
N GLY A 306 -1.19 12.87 -20.85
CA GLY A 306 -0.30 14.03 -20.98
C GLY A 306 0.77 14.27 -19.89
N MET A 307 0.66 13.62 -18.73
CA MET A 307 1.52 13.85 -17.58
C MET A 307 3.00 13.53 -17.86
N GLN A 308 3.91 14.42 -17.46
CA GLN A 308 5.37 14.24 -17.65
C GLN A 308 6.17 14.70 -16.43
N PHE A 309 6.67 13.77 -15.61
CA PHE A 309 7.52 14.08 -14.45
C PHE A 309 8.85 14.78 -14.82
N THR A 310 9.30 14.69 -16.07
CA THR A 310 10.56 15.27 -16.55
C THR A 310 10.51 16.78 -16.82
N LYS A 311 9.32 17.41 -16.80
CA LYS A 311 9.12 18.80 -17.23
C LYS A 311 8.25 19.61 -16.26
N GLY A 312 8.36 20.93 -16.40
CA GLY A 312 7.50 21.90 -15.72
C GLY A 312 7.92 22.25 -14.28
N PRO A 313 7.35 23.34 -13.72
CA PRO A 313 7.41 23.62 -12.29
C PRO A 313 6.65 22.55 -11.49
N HIS A 314 6.83 22.55 -10.18
CA HIS A 314 6.15 21.67 -9.22
C HIS A 314 6.31 20.15 -9.46
N ARG A 315 7.24 19.68 -10.31
CA ARG A 315 7.34 18.26 -10.72
C ARG A 315 7.44 17.25 -9.56
N LEU A 316 8.17 17.58 -8.47
CA LEU A 316 8.30 16.67 -7.33
C LEU A 316 7.03 16.63 -6.47
N TYR A 317 6.31 17.77 -6.38
CA TYR A 317 4.97 17.81 -5.80
C TYR A 317 3.94 17.06 -6.67
N LEU A 318 4.05 17.12 -8.01
CA LEU A 318 3.26 16.30 -8.92
C LEU A 318 3.49 14.81 -8.63
N MET A 319 4.75 14.36 -8.57
CA MET A 319 5.10 12.97 -8.27
C MET A 319 4.48 12.51 -6.95
N TYR A 320 4.68 13.24 -5.84
CA TYR A 320 4.06 12.88 -4.55
C TYR A 320 2.51 12.94 -4.58
N THR A 321 1.92 13.83 -5.39
CA THR A 321 0.45 13.85 -5.61
C THR A 321 -0.02 12.63 -6.41
N VAL A 322 0.80 12.10 -7.30
CA VAL A 322 0.54 10.88 -8.06
C VAL A 322 0.74 9.62 -7.23
N GLU A 323 1.71 9.59 -6.29
CA GLU A 323 1.79 8.52 -5.29
C GLU A 323 0.53 8.48 -4.42
N ARG A 324 0.07 9.64 -3.93
CA ARG A 324 -1.23 9.76 -3.25
C ARG A 324 -2.37 9.23 -4.10
N LEU A 325 -2.46 9.61 -5.37
CA LEU A 325 -3.54 9.20 -6.26
C LEU A 325 -3.50 7.69 -6.60
N GLY A 326 -2.31 7.14 -6.85
CA GLY A 326 -2.11 5.72 -7.11
C GLY A 326 -2.46 4.86 -5.90
N ALA A 327 -1.98 5.22 -4.71
CA ALA A 327 -2.30 4.53 -3.47
C ALA A 327 -3.79 4.65 -3.10
N LEU A 328 -4.40 5.83 -3.23
CA LEU A 328 -5.83 6.03 -2.95
C LEU A 328 -6.73 5.29 -3.96
N SER A 329 -6.37 5.25 -5.24
CA SER A 329 -7.14 4.56 -6.30
C SER A 329 -6.89 3.05 -6.35
N GLY A 330 -5.77 2.56 -5.81
CA GLY A 330 -5.29 1.19 -5.98
C GLY A 330 -4.72 0.90 -7.37
N ARG A 331 -4.64 1.89 -8.27
CA ARG A 331 -4.18 1.70 -9.66
C ARG A 331 -2.66 1.76 -9.73
N ARG A 332 -2.03 0.64 -10.11
CA ARG A 332 -0.59 0.59 -10.50
C ARG A 332 -0.32 1.38 -11.79
N LEU A 333 -1.25 1.34 -12.74
CA LEU A 333 -1.10 1.96 -14.06
C LEU A 333 -2.05 3.15 -14.24
N PHE A 334 -1.54 4.26 -14.78
CA PHE A 334 -2.34 5.36 -15.33
C PHE A 334 -2.24 5.27 -16.86
N GLY A 335 -3.31 4.78 -17.51
CA GLY A 335 -3.21 4.29 -18.89
C GLY A 335 -2.25 3.10 -18.95
N ASP A 336 -1.28 3.15 -19.87
CA ASP A 336 -0.24 2.13 -20.01
C ASP A 336 1.03 2.39 -19.16
N VAL A 337 1.06 3.48 -18.38
CA VAL A 337 2.25 3.91 -17.62
C VAL A 337 2.18 3.43 -16.16
N ASP A 338 3.18 2.67 -15.72
CA ASP A 338 3.44 2.51 -14.29
C ASP A 338 4.08 3.80 -13.76
N TRP A 339 3.31 4.52 -12.95
CA TRP A 339 3.70 5.82 -12.42
C TRP A 339 4.78 5.70 -11.33
N TYR A 340 4.87 4.56 -10.63
CA TYR A 340 5.87 4.36 -9.59
C TYR A 340 7.22 3.99 -10.19
N GLU A 341 7.22 3.05 -11.15
CA GLU A 341 8.40 2.65 -11.92
C GLU A 341 9.02 3.85 -12.65
N GLN A 342 8.22 4.59 -13.44
CA GLN A 342 8.71 5.77 -14.17
C GLN A 342 9.25 6.85 -13.22
N GLY A 343 8.56 7.10 -12.10
CA GLY A 343 8.96 8.13 -11.15
C GLY A 343 10.22 7.76 -10.35
N SER A 344 10.33 6.51 -9.91
CA SER A 344 11.49 6.04 -9.14
C SER A 344 12.73 5.91 -10.02
N GLU A 345 12.62 5.43 -11.27
CA GLU A 345 13.71 5.50 -12.26
C GLU A 345 14.23 6.94 -12.43
N LEU A 346 13.33 7.91 -12.55
CA LEU A 346 13.70 9.32 -12.73
C LEU A 346 14.43 9.85 -11.48
N LEU A 347 13.94 9.56 -10.28
CA LEU A 347 14.59 10.01 -9.04
C LEU A 347 15.96 9.34 -8.84
N LEU A 348 16.07 8.03 -9.07
CA LEU A 348 17.35 7.30 -8.99
C LEU A 348 18.40 7.85 -9.97
N ARG A 349 17.97 8.29 -11.17
CA ARG A 349 18.84 8.91 -12.19
C ARG A 349 19.14 10.39 -11.94
N THR A 350 18.42 11.07 -11.03
CA THR A 350 18.54 12.53 -10.82
C THR A 350 18.87 12.95 -9.39
N GLN A 351 19.09 12.00 -8.48
CA GLN A 351 19.62 12.30 -7.15
C GLN A 351 21.05 12.84 -7.26
N LYS A 352 21.33 13.95 -6.57
CA LYS A 352 22.66 14.54 -6.49
C LYS A 352 23.57 13.80 -5.51
N GLY A 353 24.87 14.03 -5.61
CA GLY A 353 25.87 13.45 -4.70
C GLY A 353 25.74 13.86 -3.23
N ASP A 354 24.97 14.92 -2.92
CA ASP A 354 24.63 15.34 -1.55
C ASP A 354 23.35 14.68 -1.00
N GLY A 355 22.66 13.87 -1.82
CA GLY A 355 21.39 13.22 -1.52
C GLY A 355 20.13 13.97 -1.97
N SER A 356 20.25 15.21 -2.44
CA SER A 356 19.11 16.06 -2.81
C SER A 356 18.57 15.83 -4.22
N TRP A 357 17.37 16.37 -4.48
CA TRP A 357 16.78 16.52 -5.81
C TRP A 357 16.44 17.98 -6.11
N ASP A 358 16.55 18.38 -7.38
CA ASP A 358 16.12 19.70 -7.85
C ASP A 358 14.58 19.82 -7.86
N GLY A 359 14.07 20.49 -6.83
CA GLY A 359 12.71 21.03 -6.72
C GLY A 359 12.71 22.55 -6.76
N GLU A 360 11.75 23.17 -6.09
CA GLU A 360 11.54 24.62 -6.10
C GLU A 360 11.92 25.26 -4.75
N GLY A 361 12.55 26.43 -4.83
CA GLY A 361 13.16 27.06 -3.66
C GLY A 361 14.49 26.40 -3.32
N GLN A 362 14.73 26.12 -2.04
CA GLN A 362 15.87 25.31 -1.60
C GLN A 362 15.57 23.82 -1.81
N GLY A 363 16.61 23.00 -2.00
CA GLY A 363 16.48 21.57 -2.33
C GLY A 363 15.70 20.73 -1.31
N GLU A 364 15.49 21.25 -0.12
CA GLU A 364 14.76 20.66 1.01
C GLU A 364 13.32 20.28 0.64
N VAL A 365 12.58 21.23 0.04
CA VAL A 365 11.17 21.04 -0.37
C VAL A 365 11.05 19.94 -1.43
N GLY A 366 11.94 19.96 -2.42
CA GLY A 366 11.99 18.93 -3.46
C GLY A 366 12.35 17.56 -2.90
N THR A 367 13.36 17.51 -2.05
CA THR A 367 13.87 16.26 -1.45
C THR A 367 12.82 15.62 -0.53
N ALA A 368 12.07 16.39 0.25
CA ALA A 368 10.97 15.87 1.06
C ALA A 368 9.87 15.20 0.21
N PHE A 369 9.46 15.81 -0.91
CA PHE A 369 8.50 15.18 -1.82
C PHE A 369 9.08 13.94 -2.54
N ALA A 370 10.35 13.97 -2.94
CA ALA A 370 11.01 12.81 -3.54
C ALA A 370 11.13 11.62 -2.56
N VAL A 371 11.48 11.88 -1.30
CA VAL A 371 11.51 10.87 -0.24
C VAL A 371 10.13 10.28 0.02
N MET A 372 9.07 11.10 0.17
CA MET A 372 7.70 10.61 0.39
C MET A 372 7.14 9.84 -0.81
N PHE A 373 7.53 10.20 -2.03
CA PHE A 373 7.22 9.42 -3.24
C PHE A 373 7.90 8.05 -3.20
N LEU A 374 9.23 8.02 -3.08
CA LEU A 374 10.03 6.79 -3.08
C LEU A 374 9.60 5.86 -1.94
N SER A 375 9.36 6.40 -0.75
CA SER A 375 9.00 5.61 0.44
C SER A 375 7.57 5.08 0.43
N ARG A 376 6.74 5.38 -0.59
CA ARG A 376 5.33 4.99 -0.69
C ARG A 376 4.54 5.45 0.54
N ALA A 377 4.73 6.72 0.93
CA ALA A 377 4.27 7.26 2.20
C ALA A 377 2.74 7.18 2.42
N THR A 378 1.94 7.33 1.35
CA THR A 378 0.47 7.29 1.42
C THR A 378 -0.03 5.86 1.44
N ALA A 379 0.57 5.01 0.61
CA ALA A 379 0.38 3.56 0.65
C ALA A 379 0.64 3.00 2.05
N LYS A 380 1.77 3.35 2.68
CA LYS A 380 2.07 2.95 4.07
C LYS A 380 1.04 3.48 5.06
N ALA A 381 0.60 4.74 4.94
CA ALA A 381 -0.46 5.29 5.79
C ALA A 381 -1.80 4.54 5.63
N LEU A 382 -2.12 4.08 4.41
CA LEU A 382 -3.29 3.25 4.11
C LEU A 382 -3.15 1.77 4.54
N GLY A 383 -1.99 1.37 5.09
CA GLY A 383 -1.71 -0.02 5.46
C GLY A 383 -1.61 -0.94 4.25
N GLU A 384 -0.81 -0.57 3.24
CA GLU A 384 -0.82 -1.23 1.93
C GLU A 384 -0.65 -2.76 2.04
N ARG A 385 -1.67 -3.48 1.54
CA ARG A 385 -1.76 -4.94 1.55
C ARG A 385 -0.61 -5.50 0.72
N SER A 386 0.42 -6.04 1.37
CA SER A 386 1.50 -6.75 0.66
C SER A 386 0.91 -7.85 -0.22
N LEU A 387 1.21 -7.78 -1.52
CA LEU A 387 0.89 -8.82 -2.51
C LEU A 387 1.60 -10.16 -2.21
N TYR A 388 2.51 -10.17 -1.23
CA TYR A 388 3.16 -11.36 -0.68
C TYR A 388 2.92 -11.45 0.83
N GLY A 389 2.12 -12.45 1.26
CA GLY A 389 2.04 -12.88 2.67
C GLY A 389 0.94 -12.25 3.55
N GLY A 390 0.01 -11.44 3.02
CA GLY A 390 -1.10 -10.85 3.80
C GLY A 390 -2.36 -11.74 3.96
N GLY A 391 -2.26 -13.05 3.74
CA GLY A 391 -3.39 -13.88 3.29
C GLY A 391 -4.48 -14.28 4.30
N MET A 392 -4.32 -14.01 5.60
CA MET A 392 -5.12 -14.71 6.64
C MET A 392 -6.19 -13.87 7.36
N LEU A 393 -6.10 -12.53 7.36
CA LEU A 393 -7.06 -11.68 8.11
C LEU A 393 -8.26 -11.16 7.29
N LYS A 394 -8.20 -11.12 5.95
CA LYS A 394 -9.35 -10.72 5.11
C LYS A 394 -10.21 -11.94 4.70
N GLY A 395 -10.62 -12.75 5.69
CA GLY A 395 -11.32 -14.02 5.46
C GLY A 395 -12.08 -14.65 6.63
N GLY A 396 -12.26 -13.94 7.76
CA GLY A 396 -13.13 -14.41 8.86
C GLY A 396 -12.64 -15.66 9.60
N ARG A 397 -11.33 -15.84 9.77
CA ARG A 397 -10.72 -16.96 10.52
C ARG A 397 -9.66 -16.42 11.49
N GLY A 398 -9.62 -16.94 12.71
CA GLY A 398 -8.70 -16.50 13.77
C GLY A 398 -9.27 -15.51 14.79
N LEU A 399 -10.59 -15.51 15.02
CA LEU A 399 -11.15 -15.00 16.27
C LEU A 399 -10.93 -16.06 17.38
N PRO A 400 -10.46 -15.69 18.58
CA PRO A 400 -10.38 -16.61 19.71
C PRO A 400 -11.76 -17.09 20.17
N ASP A 401 -11.84 -18.31 20.73
CA ASP A 401 -13.05 -18.84 21.36
C ASP A 401 -13.48 -18.03 22.61
N ASP A 402 -12.53 -17.32 23.25
CA ASP A 402 -12.78 -16.40 24.35
C ASP A 402 -12.65 -14.94 23.88
N LEU A 403 -13.79 -14.25 23.80
CA LEU A 403 -13.89 -12.84 23.42
C LEU A 403 -13.99 -11.88 24.62
N THR A 404 -13.72 -12.32 25.86
CA THR A 404 -13.86 -11.47 27.06
C THR A 404 -12.92 -10.27 27.10
N GLN A 405 -11.83 -10.28 26.32
CA GLN A 405 -10.91 -9.13 26.14
C GLN A 405 -11.07 -8.43 24.78
N ALA A 406 -12.09 -8.77 24.00
CA ALA A 406 -12.40 -8.09 22.74
C ALA A 406 -13.03 -6.72 23.01
N ARG A 407 -12.42 -5.65 22.50
CA ARG A 407 -13.00 -4.31 22.46
C ARG A 407 -13.70 -4.10 21.12
N PHE A 408 -15.02 -3.94 21.19
CA PHE A 408 -15.87 -3.67 20.03
C PHE A 408 -15.91 -2.17 19.76
N THR A 409 -15.38 -1.74 18.61
CA THR A 409 -15.38 -0.34 18.17
C THR A 409 -15.93 -0.26 16.74
N GLY A 410 -17.25 -0.24 16.63
CA GLY A 410 -17.94 -0.36 15.35
C GLY A 410 -17.83 -1.78 14.78
N ASP A 411 -17.64 -1.88 13.46
CA ASP A 411 -17.52 -3.16 12.73
C ASP A 411 -16.16 -3.87 12.93
N GLU A 412 -15.24 -3.28 13.72
CA GLU A 412 -13.90 -3.83 13.96
C GLU A 412 -13.74 -4.36 15.40
N ILE A 413 -13.25 -5.60 15.51
CA ILE A 413 -12.97 -6.29 16.77
C ILE A 413 -11.48 -6.10 17.07
N THR A 414 -11.17 -5.34 18.12
CA THR A 414 -9.78 -5.07 18.54
C THR A 414 -9.46 -5.79 19.85
N PHE A 415 -8.20 -6.21 20.00
CA PHE A 415 -7.69 -6.84 21.22
C PHE A 415 -6.47 -6.06 21.72
N ASP A 416 -6.32 -5.89 23.04
CA ASP A 416 -5.22 -5.09 23.62
C ASP A 416 -3.86 -5.71 23.25
N ARG A 417 -3.05 -4.96 22.48
CA ARG A 417 -1.78 -5.45 21.89
C ARG A 417 -0.64 -5.47 22.92
N PRO A 418 0.10 -6.58 23.07
CA PRO A 418 1.34 -6.58 23.83
C PRO A 418 2.47 -5.88 23.07
N THR A 419 3.29 -5.12 23.78
CA THR A 419 4.52 -4.51 23.27
C THR A 419 5.68 -4.83 24.23
N GLY A 420 6.87 -5.09 23.71
CA GLY A 420 8.03 -5.50 24.51
C GLY A 420 9.15 -6.09 23.68
N GLU A 421 10.20 -6.55 24.37
CA GLU A 421 11.33 -7.24 23.75
C GLU A 421 10.91 -8.58 23.13
N LEU A 422 11.65 -9.06 22.13
CA LEU A 422 11.36 -10.34 21.46
C LEU A 422 11.31 -11.50 22.46
N SER A 423 12.16 -11.46 23.50
CA SER A 423 12.17 -12.46 24.58
C SER A 423 10.86 -12.50 25.37
N ASP A 424 10.22 -11.35 25.59
CA ASP A 424 9.01 -11.22 26.40
C ASP A 424 7.75 -11.56 25.59
N LEU A 425 7.72 -11.18 24.31
CA LEU A 425 6.68 -11.59 23.37
C LEU A 425 6.68 -13.11 23.18
N LEU A 426 7.86 -13.75 23.11
CA LEU A 426 7.96 -15.21 23.10
C LEU A 426 7.52 -15.85 24.44
N SER A 427 7.77 -15.20 25.59
CA SER A 427 7.26 -15.67 26.88
C SER A 427 5.72 -15.68 26.95
N GLN A 428 5.06 -14.78 26.22
CA GLN A 428 3.59 -14.78 26.10
C GLN A 428 3.07 -15.87 25.16
N LEU A 429 3.83 -16.26 24.12
CA LEU A 429 3.50 -17.43 23.32
C LEU A 429 3.73 -18.74 24.10
N GLU A 430 4.73 -18.79 24.98
CA GLU A 430 4.99 -19.92 25.89
C GLU A 430 3.93 -20.09 27.00
N ASP A 431 3.15 -19.06 27.36
CA ASP A 431 2.07 -19.19 28.35
C ASP A 431 0.82 -19.83 27.71
N PRO A 432 0.38 -21.04 28.16
CA PRO A 432 -0.84 -21.67 27.68
C PRO A 432 -2.13 -20.93 28.08
N ARG A 433 -2.05 -19.88 28.92
CA ARG A 433 -3.17 -19.03 29.35
C ARG A 433 -3.19 -17.65 28.69
N ALA A 434 -2.28 -17.36 27.76
CA ALA A 434 -2.25 -16.06 27.08
C ALA A 434 -3.50 -15.83 26.22
N ALA A 435 -4.36 -14.89 26.65
CA ALA A 435 -5.65 -14.61 26.00
C ALA A 435 -5.54 -13.96 24.61
N ASN A 436 -4.37 -13.45 24.20
CA ASN A 436 -4.18 -12.72 22.95
C ASN A 436 -2.96 -13.20 22.13
N VAL A 437 -2.92 -14.52 21.86
CA VAL A 437 -1.95 -15.13 20.92
C VAL A 437 -1.92 -14.42 19.54
N PRO A 438 -3.06 -13.97 18.94
CA PRO A 438 -3.02 -13.30 17.64
C PRO A 438 -2.23 -11.98 17.62
N ALA A 439 -2.32 -11.15 18.67
CA ALA A 439 -1.54 -9.91 18.73
C ALA A 439 -0.10 -10.13 19.21
N ALA A 440 0.15 -11.12 20.07
CA ALA A 440 1.53 -11.54 20.39
C ALA A 440 2.26 -12.03 19.12
N ARG A 441 1.57 -12.77 18.24
CA ARG A 441 2.04 -13.12 16.90
C ARG A 441 2.33 -11.88 16.04
N GLU A 442 1.42 -10.91 15.97
CA GLU A 442 1.62 -9.69 15.19
C GLU A 442 2.85 -8.91 15.67
N ALA A 443 3.01 -8.74 16.99
CA ALA A 443 4.17 -8.09 17.59
C ALA A 443 5.50 -8.84 17.33
N VAL A 444 5.52 -10.19 17.40
CA VAL A 444 6.71 -10.99 17.03
C VAL A 444 7.05 -10.79 15.54
N LEU A 445 6.05 -10.78 14.66
CA LEU A 445 6.24 -10.56 13.23
C LEU A 445 6.77 -9.15 12.92
N GLU A 446 6.30 -8.11 13.61
CA GLU A 446 6.79 -6.74 13.45
C GLU A 446 8.22 -6.58 14.02
N THR A 447 8.47 -6.99 15.26
CA THR A 447 9.79 -6.88 15.90
C THR A 447 10.88 -7.62 15.12
N VAL A 448 10.58 -8.79 14.52
CA VAL A 448 11.54 -9.53 13.68
C VAL A 448 11.66 -8.96 12.26
N ARG A 449 10.67 -8.23 11.74
CA ARG A 449 10.77 -7.51 10.45
C ARG A 449 11.54 -6.20 10.55
N LEU A 450 11.54 -5.57 11.72
CA LEU A 450 12.15 -4.27 11.99
C LEU A 450 13.47 -4.36 12.79
N GLY A 451 13.83 -5.55 13.27
CA GLY A 451 14.90 -5.77 14.24
C GLY A 451 15.90 -6.87 13.87
N ASP A 452 16.80 -7.14 14.83
CA ASP A 452 18.00 -7.95 14.60
C ASP A 452 17.70 -9.45 14.43
N ARG A 453 18.27 -10.05 13.37
CA ARG A 453 18.21 -11.49 13.12
C ARG A 453 18.96 -12.29 14.19
N GLU A 454 20.02 -11.74 14.77
CA GLU A 454 20.80 -12.41 15.83
C GLU A 454 19.96 -12.61 17.10
N ALA A 455 19.07 -11.67 17.42
CA ALA A 455 18.11 -11.81 18.52
C ALA A 455 17.14 -12.99 18.30
N LEU A 456 16.72 -13.25 17.06
CA LEU A 456 15.87 -14.43 16.74
C LEU A 456 16.67 -15.74 16.80
N ILE A 457 17.91 -15.75 16.30
CA ILE A 457 18.81 -16.93 16.36
C ILE A 457 18.96 -17.37 17.82
N GLY A 458 19.17 -16.44 18.75
CA GLY A 458 19.29 -16.70 20.19
C GLY A 458 18.05 -17.30 20.86
N GLN A 459 16.88 -17.27 20.21
CA GLN A 459 15.60 -17.77 20.77
C GLN A 459 15.12 -19.08 20.11
N THR A 460 15.83 -19.60 19.10
CA THR A 460 15.50 -20.86 18.38
C THR A 460 15.26 -22.05 19.31
N ALA A 461 16.06 -22.19 20.37
CA ALA A 461 15.94 -23.27 21.36
C ALA A 461 14.67 -23.21 22.24
N ARG A 462 13.94 -22.08 22.23
CA ARG A 462 12.58 -21.95 22.81
C ARG A 462 11.53 -22.34 21.79
N LEU A 463 11.61 -21.76 20.59
CA LEU A 463 10.71 -22.04 19.46
C LEU A 463 10.60 -23.55 19.17
N ARG A 464 11.72 -24.28 19.21
CA ARG A 464 11.77 -25.75 19.05
C ARG A 464 10.93 -26.53 20.07
N ARG A 465 10.59 -25.96 21.23
CA ARG A 465 9.73 -26.57 22.26
C ARG A 465 8.24 -26.34 22.02
N LEU A 466 7.90 -25.38 21.16
CA LEU A 466 6.53 -25.01 20.80
C LEU A 466 6.10 -25.62 19.46
N VAL A 467 6.93 -26.51 18.89
CA VAL A 467 6.63 -27.28 17.66
C VAL A 467 5.33 -28.08 17.83
N ASP A 468 5.15 -28.69 19.00
CA ASP A 468 3.98 -29.52 19.34
C ASP A 468 2.95 -28.77 20.22
N ASP A 469 2.96 -27.42 20.24
CA ASP A 469 1.98 -26.64 21.02
C ASP A 469 0.54 -26.95 20.56
N PRO A 470 -0.44 -27.18 21.45
CA PRO A 470 -1.81 -27.50 21.04
C PRO A 470 -2.48 -26.43 20.17
N ARG A 471 -2.04 -25.17 20.25
CA ARG A 471 -2.63 -24.02 19.52
C ARG A 471 -2.01 -23.88 18.12
N PRO A 472 -2.79 -24.01 17.02
CA PRO A 472 -2.25 -23.92 15.67
C PRO A 472 -1.63 -22.54 15.36
N GLU A 473 -2.13 -21.47 15.99
CA GLU A 473 -1.57 -20.11 15.84
C GLU A 473 -0.13 -20.03 16.33
N VAL A 474 0.23 -20.79 17.36
CA VAL A 474 1.61 -20.86 17.90
C VAL A 474 2.48 -21.69 16.96
N ARG A 475 2.03 -22.88 16.55
CA ARG A 475 2.78 -23.77 15.64
C ARG A 475 3.09 -23.09 14.29
N ALA A 476 2.16 -22.32 13.74
CA ALA A 476 2.38 -21.53 12.53
C ALA A 476 3.46 -20.44 12.71
N VAL A 477 3.51 -19.77 13.87
CA VAL A 477 4.57 -18.79 14.20
C VAL A 477 5.92 -19.48 14.37
N VAL A 478 5.95 -20.67 15.00
CA VAL A 478 7.16 -21.48 15.14
C VAL A 478 7.72 -21.86 13.77
N ALA A 479 6.89 -22.35 12.83
CA ALA A 479 7.31 -22.63 11.46
C ALA A 479 7.91 -21.39 10.77
N TRP A 480 7.22 -20.25 10.83
CA TRP A 480 7.69 -18.98 10.26
C TRP A 480 9.04 -18.52 10.84
N ALA A 481 9.20 -18.64 12.17
CA ALA A 481 10.35 -18.15 12.91
C ALA A 481 11.59 -19.05 12.76
N LEU A 482 11.41 -20.38 12.85
CA LEU A 482 12.49 -21.35 12.67
C LEU A 482 13.07 -21.30 11.25
N ALA A 483 12.28 -21.01 10.21
CA ALA A 483 12.82 -20.80 8.87
C ALA A 483 13.72 -19.56 8.69
N ARG A 484 13.77 -18.65 9.69
CA ARG A 484 14.45 -17.35 9.59
C ARG A 484 15.60 -17.20 10.59
N GLY A 485 15.42 -17.69 11.81
CA GLY A 485 16.46 -17.78 12.84
C GLY A 485 17.14 -19.16 12.95
N GLY A 486 16.50 -20.22 12.47
CA GLY A 486 16.98 -21.60 12.55
C GLY A 486 17.87 -22.03 11.39
N GLY A 487 18.22 -23.32 11.40
CA GLY A 487 19.21 -23.94 10.52
C GLY A 487 18.69 -25.20 9.80
N ALA A 488 19.61 -26.06 9.37
CA ALA A 488 19.26 -27.32 8.70
C ALA A 488 18.61 -28.33 9.66
N GLU A 489 18.86 -28.19 10.97
CA GLU A 489 18.28 -29.01 12.02
C GLU A 489 16.77 -28.78 12.22
N ASP A 490 16.23 -27.63 11.81
CA ASP A 490 14.79 -27.32 11.89
C ASP A 490 13.98 -27.88 10.72
N VAL A 491 14.65 -28.31 9.64
CA VAL A 491 14.00 -28.81 8.42
C VAL A 491 13.07 -29.98 8.70
N GLU A 492 13.46 -30.90 9.61
CA GLU A 492 12.63 -32.05 9.93
C GLU A 492 11.36 -31.65 10.67
N ALA A 493 11.44 -30.79 11.69
CA ALA A 493 10.28 -30.33 12.45
C ALA A 493 9.28 -29.58 11.55
N ILE A 494 9.77 -28.69 10.70
CA ILE A 494 8.95 -27.95 9.73
C ILE A 494 8.38 -28.91 8.66
N PHE A 495 9.12 -29.94 8.25
CA PHE A 495 8.59 -30.97 7.36
C PHE A 495 7.47 -31.80 8.00
N GLN A 496 7.56 -32.15 9.28
CA GLN A 496 6.47 -32.86 9.97
C GLN A 496 5.23 -31.97 10.16
N MET A 497 5.41 -30.67 10.43
CA MET A 497 4.31 -29.68 10.38
C MET A 497 3.62 -29.62 9.00
N LEU A 498 4.36 -29.81 7.90
CA LEU A 498 3.76 -29.93 6.56
C LEU A 498 3.07 -31.29 6.35
N ALA A 499 3.66 -32.38 6.83
CA ALA A 499 3.18 -33.73 6.55
C ALA A 499 1.93 -34.13 7.34
N GLU A 500 1.91 -33.80 8.64
CA GLU A 500 0.99 -34.42 9.60
C GLU A 500 -0.04 -33.44 10.19
N ASP A 501 0.30 -32.16 10.37
CA ASP A 501 -0.51 -31.20 11.15
C ASP A 501 -1.96 -31.07 10.65
N PRO A 502 -2.97 -31.17 11.55
CA PRO A 502 -4.37 -31.08 11.16
C PRO A 502 -4.81 -29.69 10.69
N ASP A 503 -4.14 -28.60 11.05
CA ASP A 503 -4.53 -27.25 10.66
C ASP A 503 -3.91 -26.80 9.33
N ALA A 504 -4.78 -26.36 8.42
CA ALA A 504 -4.38 -25.90 7.09
C ALA A 504 -3.56 -24.60 7.10
N GLY A 505 -3.60 -23.81 8.18
CA GLY A 505 -2.75 -22.63 8.38
C GLY A 505 -1.32 -23.00 8.82
N VAL A 506 -1.15 -23.98 9.70
CA VAL A 506 0.17 -24.52 10.08
C VAL A 506 0.84 -25.20 8.89
N VAL A 507 0.13 -26.10 8.21
CA VAL A 507 0.63 -26.80 7.02
C VAL A 507 1.03 -25.80 5.91
N GLN A 508 0.24 -24.73 5.75
CA GLN A 508 0.54 -23.61 4.86
C GLN A 508 1.86 -22.91 5.23
N GLU A 509 2.04 -22.52 6.48
CA GLU A 509 3.24 -21.78 6.87
C GLU A 509 4.47 -22.68 6.95
N ALA A 510 4.31 -23.98 7.22
CA ALA A 510 5.34 -24.99 7.05
C ALA A 510 5.83 -25.09 5.59
N HIS A 511 4.93 -25.04 4.61
CA HIS A 511 5.32 -24.94 3.20
C HIS A 511 6.11 -23.66 2.90
N ASN A 512 5.67 -22.50 3.41
CA ASN A 512 6.36 -21.22 3.24
C ASN A 512 7.74 -21.22 3.91
N ALA A 513 7.86 -21.85 5.07
CA ALA A 513 9.09 -22.03 5.83
C ALA A 513 10.12 -22.88 5.05
N LEU A 514 9.69 -23.98 4.42
CA LEU A 514 10.54 -24.79 3.54
C LEU A 514 10.97 -24.02 2.28
N CYS A 515 10.07 -23.23 1.68
CA CYS A 515 10.41 -22.32 0.56
C CYS A 515 11.55 -21.35 0.93
N VAL A 516 11.55 -20.81 2.15
CA VAL A 516 12.61 -19.91 2.66
C VAL A 516 13.92 -20.66 2.88
N LEU A 517 13.90 -21.80 3.59
CA LEU A 517 15.10 -22.59 3.89
C LEU A 517 15.78 -23.14 2.62
N ALA A 518 14.98 -23.63 1.66
CA ALA A 518 15.47 -24.11 0.37
C ALA A 518 15.88 -22.99 -0.60
N ARG A 519 15.55 -21.73 -0.29
CA ARG A 519 15.66 -20.57 -1.19
C ARG A 519 14.90 -20.78 -2.52
N LEU A 520 13.78 -21.50 -2.45
CA LEU A 520 12.85 -21.74 -3.55
C LEU A 520 11.58 -20.90 -3.30
N PRO A 521 11.53 -19.61 -3.71
CA PRO A 521 10.46 -18.68 -3.36
C PRO A 521 9.09 -18.99 -4.02
N ARG A 522 8.95 -20.15 -4.66
CA ARG A 522 7.72 -20.70 -5.25
C ARG A 522 7.56 -22.20 -4.97
N GLY A 523 8.34 -22.76 -4.05
CA GLY A 523 8.35 -24.20 -3.75
C GLY A 523 8.90 -25.08 -4.89
N PRO A 524 8.79 -26.41 -4.75
CA PRO A 524 9.18 -27.36 -5.79
C PRO A 524 8.23 -27.32 -7.00
N ALA A 525 8.76 -27.71 -8.17
CA ALA A 525 7.99 -27.82 -9.40
C ALA A 525 7.23 -29.16 -9.46
N ILE A 526 5.90 -29.11 -9.58
CA ILE A 526 5.01 -30.27 -9.56
C ILE A 526 3.94 -30.15 -10.67
N PRO A 527 3.61 -31.22 -11.41
CA PRO A 527 2.48 -31.23 -12.32
C PRO A 527 1.14 -31.05 -11.59
N LEU A 528 0.38 -30.00 -11.95
CA LEU A 528 -0.92 -29.69 -11.34
C LEU A 528 -2.00 -30.79 -11.51
N ALA A 529 -1.80 -31.74 -12.44
CA ALA A 529 -2.62 -32.94 -12.57
C ALA A 529 -2.53 -33.90 -11.36
N MET A 530 -1.60 -33.67 -10.43
CA MET A 530 -1.54 -34.39 -9.15
C MET A 530 -2.51 -33.83 -8.09
N LEU A 531 -3.23 -32.73 -8.37
CA LEU A 531 -4.20 -32.11 -7.46
C LEU A 531 -5.64 -32.25 -8.03
N PRO A 532 -6.24 -33.47 -8.01
CA PRO A 532 -7.46 -33.75 -8.74
C PRO A 532 -8.67 -32.93 -8.25
N GLU A 533 -8.87 -32.72 -6.95
CA GLU A 533 -10.00 -31.89 -6.49
C GLU A 533 -9.83 -30.41 -6.81
N ARG A 534 -8.60 -29.91 -6.81
CA ARG A 534 -8.32 -28.55 -7.29
C ARG A 534 -8.68 -28.42 -8.77
N GLU A 535 -8.33 -29.41 -9.60
CA GLU A 535 -8.73 -29.37 -11.01
C GLU A 535 -10.25 -29.53 -11.17
N ALA A 536 -10.91 -30.38 -10.38
CA ALA A 536 -12.36 -30.58 -10.40
C ALA A 536 -13.14 -29.34 -9.97
N ALA A 537 -12.69 -28.63 -8.93
CA ALA A 537 -13.29 -27.37 -8.49
C ALA A 537 -13.09 -26.25 -9.52
N LEU A 538 -11.91 -26.15 -10.13
CA LEU A 538 -11.58 -25.10 -11.10
C LEU A 538 -12.18 -25.35 -12.49
N ARG A 539 -12.45 -26.59 -12.88
CA ARG A 539 -13.22 -26.95 -14.09
C ARG A 539 -14.70 -26.51 -14.04
N ARG A 540 -15.19 -26.01 -12.90
CA ARG A 540 -16.53 -25.42 -12.75
C ARG A 540 -16.56 -23.91 -13.04
N LEU A 541 -15.40 -23.30 -13.22
CA LEU A 541 -15.23 -21.89 -13.59
C LEU A 541 -15.09 -21.76 -15.12
N ASP A 542 -15.40 -20.58 -15.65
CA ASP A 542 -14.99 -20.21 -17.02
C ASP A 542 -13.44 -20.12 -17.06
N ASP A 543 -12.81 -20.41 -18.21
CA ASP A 543 -11.35 -20.26 -18.41
C ASP A 543 -10.86 -18.83 -18.08
N ARG A 544 -11.76 -17.83 -18.08
CA ARG A 544 -11.51 -16.42 -17.72
C ARG A 544 -11.63 -16.11 -16.22
N ASP A 545 -12.40 -16.91 -15.47
CA ASP A 545 -12.55 -16.80 -14.02
C ASP A 545 -11.45 -17.58 -13.27
N LEU A 546 -10.64 -18.36 -13.99
CA LEU A 546 -9.45 -19.02 -13.46
C LEU A 546 -8.44 -18.01 -12.89
N PRO A 547 -7.98 -18.18 -11.64
CA PRO A 547 -6.99 -17.27 -11.05
C PRO A 547 -5.72 -17.16 -11.87
N ALA A 548 -5.17 -15.95 -11.99
CA ALA A 548 -3.91 -15.73 -12.69
C ALA A 548 -2.75 -16.54 -12.11
N THR A 549 -2.76 -16.82 -10.79
CA THR A 549 -1.81 -17.73 -10.14
C THR A 549 -2.01 -19.18 -10.58
N TYR A 550 -3.24 -19.69 -10.67
CA TYR A 550 -3.51 -21.02 -11.22
C TYR A 550 -3.08 -21.15 -12.69
N VAL A 551 -3.39 -20.16 -13.54
CA VAL A 551 -2.96 -20.17 -14.96
C VAL A 551 -1.42 -20.15 -15.07
N THR A 552 -0.75 -19.38 -14.21
CA THR A 552 0.72 -19.30 -14.13
C THR A 552 1.32 -20.62 -13.64
N ASN A 553 0.82 -21.16 -12.54
CA ASN A 553 1.27 -22.40 -11.92
C ASN A 553 1.01 -23.62 -12.82
N ARG A 554 -0.10 -23.62 -13.59
CA ARG A 554 -0.41 -24.64 -14.60
C ARG A 554 0.57 -24.63 -15.77
N ARG A 555 1.04 -23.44 -16.19
CA ARG A 555 2.07 -23.28 -17.24
C ARG A 555 3.47 -23.63 -16.75
N LEU A 556 3.84 -23.16 -15.55
CA LEU A 556 5.17 -23.35 -14.98
C LEU A 556 5.35 -24.70 -14.26
N ARG A 557 4.27 -25.45 -14.02
CA ARG A 557 4.22 -26.66 -13.19
C ARG A 557 4.76 -26.39 -11.79
N ILE A 558 4.15 -25.44 -11.10
CA ILE A 558 4.50 -25.01 -9.75
C ILE A 558 3.35 -25.38 -8.81
N LEU A 559 3.65 -25.83 -7.59
CA LEU A 559 2.62 -26.04 -6.58
C LEU A 559 1.99 -24.68 -6.21
N PRO A 560 0.65 -24.54 -6.13
CA PRO A 560 0.02 -23.40 -5.47
C PRO A 560 0.62 -23.21 -4.07
N GLY A 561 0.89 -21.97 -3.66
CA GLY A 561 1.50 -21.68 -2.38
C GLY A 561 0.67 -22.18 -1.19
N GLY A 562 -0.64 -22.37 -1.38
CA GLY A 562 -1.55 -22.89 -0.37
C GLY A 562 -2.63 -23.85 -0.87
N PRO A 563 -3.22 -24.67 0.02
CA PRO A 563 -4.23 -25.66 -0.34
C PRO A 563 -5.44 -25.02 -1.02
N PHE A 564 -5.92 -23.91 -0.46
CA PHE A 564 -7.09 -23.17 -0.96
C PHE A 564 -6.75 -22.03 -1.92
N GLU A 565 -5.47 -21.80 -2.26
CA GLU A 565 -5.05 -20.61 -3.02
C GLU A 565 -5.72 -20.56 -4.40
N GLY A 566 -6.61 -19.58 -4.61
CA GLY A 566 -7.36 -19.46 -5.86
C GLY A 566 -8.46 -20.51 -6.09
N LEU A 567 -8.83 -21.33 -5.09
CA LEU A 567 -10.06 -22.12 -5.17
C LEU A 567 -11.30 -21.22 -4.96
N PRO A 568 -12.47 -21.56 -5.54
CA PRO A 568 -13.69 -20.78 -5.34
C PRO A 568 -14.11 -20.78 -3.86
N ALA A 569 -14.65 -19.65 -3.38
CA ALA A 569 -14.99 -19.49 -1.96
C ALA A 569 -16.11 -20.45 -1.48
N GLY A 570 -17.06 -20.77 -2.37
CA GLY A 570 -18.24 -21.59 -2.10
C GLY A 570 -18.03 -23.11 -2.15
N LEU A 571 -16.82 -23.61 -1.92
CA LEU A 571 -16.56 -25.04 -1.70
C LEU A 571 -17.34 -25.56 -0.48
N SER A 572 -17.89 -26.78 -0.60
CA SER A 572 -18.39 -27.51 0.58
C SER A 572 -17.24 -27.90 1.52
N ASP A 573 -17.54 -28.22 2.78
CA ASP A 573 -16.49 -28.61 3.73
C ASP A 573 -15.87 -29.99 3.41
N GLU A 574 -16.59 -30.88 2.73
CA GLU A 574 -16.04 -32.12 2.19
C GLU A 574 -15.04 -31.84 1.05
N GLU A 575 -15.41 -30.97 0.10
CA GLU A 575 -14.53 -30.55 -1.00
C GLU A 575 -13.30 -29.80 -0.47
N ARG A 576 -13.49 -28.97 0.57
CA ARG A 576 -12.43 -28.24 1.27
C ARG A 576 -11.47 -29.19 1.98
N ALA A 577 -11.98 -30.17 2.73
CA ALA A 577 -11.16 -31.18 3.39
C ALA A 577 -10.36 -32.00 2.37
N LYS A 578 -11.00 -32.45 1.29
CA LYS A 578 -10.34 -33.26 0.26
C LYS A 578 -9.30 -32.46 -0.53
N ALA A 579 -9.59 -31.21 -0.91
CA ALA A 579 -8.61 -30.33 -1.56
C ALA A 579 -7.41 -29.98 -0.65
N PHE A 580 -7.61 -29.91 0.67
CA PHE A 580 -6.54 -29.79 1.64
C PHE A 580 -5.67 -31.05 1.71
N HIS A 581 -6.27 -32.24 1.83
CA HIS A 581 -5.52 -33.51 1.87
C HIS A 581 -4.76 -33.80 0.57
N ASP A 582 -5.38 -33.58 -0.61
CA ASP A 582 -4.73 -33.66 -1.93
C ASP A 582 -3.48 -32.78 -1.97
N TRP A 583 -3.62 -31.49 -1.62
CA TRP A 583 -2.51 -30.54 -1.66
C TRP A 583 -1.42 -30.87 -0.63
N ARG A 584 -1.79 -31.25 0.60
CA ARG A 584 -0.84 -31.63 1.65
C ARG A 584 -0.01 -32.85 1.25
N ALA A 585 -0.64 -33.90 0.72
CA ALA A 585 0.06 -35.10 0.27
C ALA A 585 1.07 -34.81 -0.84
N VAL A 586 0.68 -33.99 -1.83
CA VAL A 586 1.55 -33.61 -2.96
C VAL A 586 2.67 -32.66 -2.54
N ALA A 587 2.40 -31.70 -1.64
CA ALA A 587 3.41 -30.82 -1.07
C ALA A 587 4.47 -31.62 -0.28
N THR A 588 4.01 -32.55 0.56
CA THR A 588 4.85 -33.44 1.37
C THR A 588 5.76 -34.30 0.51
N ALA A 589 5.20 -34.95 -0.53
CA ALA A 589 5.96 -35.80 -1.44
C ALA A 589 7.07 -35.03 -2.17
N ALA A 590 6.79 -33.82 -2.67
CA ALA A 590 7.78 -33.02 -3.39
C ALA A 590 8.83 -32.36 -2.50
N TRP A 591 8.54 -32.15 -1.21
CA TRP A 591 9.52 -31.69 -0.24
C TRP A 591 10.38 -32.83 0.35
N ALA A 592 9.94 -34.09 0.28
CA ALA A 592 10.69 -35.23 0.80
C ALA A 592 12.04 -35.43 0.09
N ASP A 593 12.07 -35.36 -1.25
CA ASP A 593 13.30 -35.43 -2.05
C ASP A 593 14.33 -34.37 -1.63
N TRP A 594 13.87 -33.15 -1.32
CA TRP A 594 14.74 -32.06 -0.86
C TRP A 594 15.19 -32.26 0.59
N ARG A 595 14.26 -32.63 1.50
CA ARG A 595 14.54 -32.97 2.90
C ARG A 595 15.67 -34.01 2.99
N ASP A 596 15.55 -35.11 2.26
CA ASP A 596 16.52 -36.20 2.29
C ASP A 596 17.85 -35.82 1.62
N ALA A 597 17.83 -34.87 0.67
CA ALA A 597 19.03 -34.27 0.12
C ALA A 597 19.76 -33.29 1.07
N VAL A 598 19.07 -32.70 2.07
CA VAL A 598 19.67 -31.76 3.05
C VAL A 598 19.88 -32.33 4.46
N ARG A 599 19.27 -33.47 4.83
CA ARG A 599 19.50 -34.16 6.12
C ARG A 599 21.00 -34.39 6.40
N PRO A 600 21.48 -34.32 7.66
CA PRO A 600 22.85 -34.66 8.04
C PRO A 600 23.31 -36.02 7.50
N TYR A 601 24.60 -36.18 7.20
CA TYR A 601 25.12 -37.39 6.55
C TYR A 601 24.92 -38.66 7.40
N GLU A 602 24.96 -38.52 8.73
CA GLU A 602 24.73 -39.59 9.70
C GLU A 602 23.26 -40.04 9.77
N GLN A 603 22.34 -39.32 9.13
CA GLN A 603 20.88 -39.54 9.18
C GLN A 603 20.28 -39.95 7.82
N ARG A 604 21.12 -40.38 6.86
CA ARG A 604 20.68 -40.83 5.53
C ARG A 604 20.69 -42.34 5.44
N ASP A 605 19.52 -42.96 5.36
CA ASP A 605 19.39 -44.37 5.04
C ASP A 605 20.01 -44.67 3.67
N LEU A 606 21.00 -45.57 3.63
CA LEU A 606 21.76 -45.92 2.42
C LEU A 606 20.98 -46.86 1.49
N VAL A 607 19.83 -46.39 1.00
CA VAL A 607 19.04 -47.07 -0.03
C VAL A 607 19.76 -46.92 -1.39
N PRO A 608 20.14 -48.02 -2.07
CA PRO A 608 20.87 -47.94 -3.33
C PRO A 608 19.98 -47.38 -4.45
N ALA A 609 20.48 -46.36 -5.15
CA ALA A 609 19.71 -45.63 -6.15
C ALA A 609 19.20 -46.54 -7.29
N PRO A 610 17.93 -46.39 -7.73
CA PRO A 610 17.39 -47.18 -8.81
C PRO A 610 18.10 -46.86 -10.14
N LYS A 611 18.51 -47.90 -10.86
CA LYS A 611 19.06 -47.75 -12.21
C LYS A 611 18.01 -47.16 -13.14
N ARG A 612 18.30 -46.00 -13.73
CA ARG A 612 17.47 -45.41 -14.78
C ARG A 612 17.59 -46.23 -16.08
N PRO A 613 16.51 -46.38 -16.86
CA PRO A 613 16.57 -46.89 -18.22
C PRO A 613 17.22 -45.89 -19.18
#